data_AF-A0A7J3AQP4-F1
#
_entry.id   AF-A0A7J3AQP4-F1
#
_cell.length_a   1.000
_cell.length_b   1.000
_cell.length_c   1.000
_cell.angle_alpha   90.00
_cell.angle_beta   90.00
_cell.angle_gamma   90.00
#
_symmetry.space_group_name_H-M   'P 1'
#
loop_
_entity.id
_entity.type
_entity.pdbx_description
1 polymer ?
#
loop_
_entity_poly.entity_id
_entity_poly.type
_entity_poly.pdbx_seq_one_letter_code
_entity_poly.pdbx_strand_id
1 'polypeptide(L)'
;MHRVRQVRQGLQVRGARDGPRVEIQGSPGGSEAEGKAEEGREEGMSWDEIVFWFLAVSIILCVLAMLRAREITHSVVYLAAAFLGIAGMFILLAAEFLAIVQILVYVGAIVVLILFAIMLTKRELPGGKA
;
A
#
# COMPACT_ATOMS: atom_id res chain seq x y z
N MET A 1 0.11 -25.62 58.74
CA MET A 1 0.71 -24.80 59.82
C MET A 1 2.19 -25.13 60.01
N HIS A 2 3.19 -24.49 59.37
CA HIS A 2 4.57 -24.48 59.98
C HIS A 2 5.71 -23.61 59.42
N ARG A 3 5.60 -22.78 58.36
CA ARG A 3 6.80 -22.04 57.87
C ARG A 3 6.54 -20.59 57.41
N VAL A 4 5.64 -19.87 58.07
CA VAL A 4 5.41 -18.43 57.86
C VAL A 4 6.34 -17.55 58.75
N ARG A 5 7.60 -17.99 59.01
CA ARG A 5 8.47 -17.37 60.03
C ARG A 5 9.93 -17.10 59.60
N GLN A 6 10.21 -16.85 58.32
CA GLN A 6 11.56 -16.39 57.90
C GLN A 6 11.61 -14.94 57.39
N VAL A 7 10.54 -14.17 57.58
CA VAL A 7 10.42 -12.80 57.09
C VAL A 7 11.12 -11.74 57.98
N ARG A 8 11.86 -12.11 59.04
CA ARG A 8 12.26 -11.13 60.08
C ARG A 8 13.74 -11.02 60.43
N GLN A 9 14.68 -11.44 59.59
CA GLN A 9 16.12 -11.27 59.86
C GLN A 9 16.93 -10.53 58.79
N GLY A 10 16.27 -9.95 57.77
CA GLY A 10 16.91 -9.08 56.79
C GLY A 10 16.85 -7.58 57.11
N LEU A 11 16.28 -7.17 58.25
CA LEU A 11 16.22 -5.77 58.68
C LEU A 11 17.54 -5.32 59.32
N GLN A 12 18.62 -5.45 58.56
CA GLN A 12 19.80 -4.63 58.81
C GLN A 12 19.52 -3.22 58.30
N VAL A 13 19.26 -2.37 59.28
CA VAL A 13 19.14 -0.92 59.21
C VAL A 13 20.44 -0.33 58.66
N ARG A 14 20.60 -0.34 57.34
CA ARG A 14 21.66 0.39 56.65
C ARG A 14 21.19 1.83 56.49
N GLY A 15 21.47 2.62 57.52
CA GLY A 15 21.46 4.08 57.44
C GLY A 15 22.44 4.51 56.35
N ALA A 16 21.90 4.85 55.20
CA ALA A 16 22.55 5.63 54.16
C ALA A 16 21.55 6.69 53.70
N ARG A 17 21.26 7.60 54.64
CA ARG A 17 20.78 8.94 54.31
C ARG A 17 21.96 9.62 53.65
N ASP A 18 21.94 9.69 52.31
CA ASP A 18 22.56 10.74 51.50
C ASP A 18 22.17 10.47 50.03
N GLY A 19 20.90 10.77 49.74
CA GLY A 19 20.46 10.99 48.36
C GLY A 19 20.74 12.44 47.97
N PRO A 20 21.08 12.73 46.70
CA PRO A 20 21.46 14.06 46.25
C PRO A 20 20.33 15.08 46.51
N ARG A 21 20.71 16.23 47.08
CA ARG A 21 19.84 17.38 47.33
C ARG A 21 19.06 17.74 46.06
N VAL A 22 17.74 17.76 46.17
CA VAL A 22 16.86 18.38 45.19
C VAL A 22 17.08 19.89 45.28
N GLU A 23 17.83 20.41 44.31
CA GLU A 23 17.96 21.85 44.07
C GLU A 23 16.66 22.35 43.45
N ILE A 24 15.82 22.99 44.26
CA ILE A 24 14.64 23.71 43.77
C ILE A 24 15.15 25.00 43.12
N GLN A 25 15.55 24.91 41.85
CA GLN A 25 15.79 26.07 41.00
C GLN A 25 14.43 26.64 40.60
N GLY A 26 13.96 27.59 41.39
CA GLY A 26 12.81 28.43 41.04
C GLY A 26 13.22 29.63 40.20
N SER A 27 12.29 30.04 39.33
CA SER A 27 12.15 31.34 38.63
C SER A 27 12.68 31.42 37.18
N PRO A 28 12.16 32.34 36.32
CA PRO A 28 10.83 32.30 35.69
C PRO A 28 10.89 32.60 34.17
N GLY A 29 9.89 32.15 33.40
CA GLY A 29 9.52 32.80 32.13
C GLY A 29 9.83 32.02 30.84
N GLY A 30 8.88 32.12 29.90
CA GLY A 30 8.92 31.54 28.55
C GLY A 30 8.17 30.19 28.51
N SER A 31 6.85 30.17 28.35
CA SER A 31 6.20 30.23 27.04
C SER A 31 6.81 29.32 25.97
N GLU A 32 7.14 28.07 26.29
CA GLU A 32 7.31 27.01 25.29
C GLU A 32 6.59 25.75 25.74
N ALA A 33 5.31 25.91 26.08
CA ALA A 33 4.35 24.88 25.78
C ALA A 33 4.22 24.83 24.24
N GLU A 34 5.14 24.13 23.59
CA GLU A 34 4.90 23.58 22.25
C GLU A 34 3.79 22.54 22.37
N GLY A 35 2.56 23.06 22.51
CA GLY A 35 1.42 22.37 21.96
C GLY A 35 1.66 22.23 20.47
N LYS A 36 2.18 21.08 20.04
CA LYS A 36 1.95 20.59 18.68
C LYS A 36 0.51 20.10 18.59
N ALA A 37 -0.41 21.04 18.85
CA ALA A 37 -1.78 20.96 18.43
C ALA A 37 -1.77 21.37 16.95
N GLU A 38 -2.06 20.39 16.12
CA GLU A 38 -2.71 20.54 14.82
C GLU A 38 -2.11 21.60 13.89
N GLU A 39 -0.99 21.24 13.28
CA GLU A 39 -0.78 21.66 11.90
C GLU A 39 -1.59 20.69 11.03
N GLY A 40 -2.90 20.96 10.94
CA GLY A 40 -3.70 20.56 9.79
C GLY A 40 -3.13 21.25 8.56
N ARG A 41 -1.97 20.76 8.10
CA ARG A 41 -1.43 21.11 6.79
C ARG A 41 -2.53 20.70 5.84
N GLU A 42 -3.12 21.69 5.17
CA GLU A 42 -3.68 21.43 3.85
C GLU A 42 -2.49 20.96 2.99
N GLU A 43 -2.13 19.68 3.13
CA GLU A 43 -1.28 19.00 2.18
C GLU A 43 -2.15 18.90 0.93
N GLY A 44 -2.06 19.93 0.09
CA GLY A 44 -2.57 19.84 -1.27
C GLY A 44 -2.05 18.53 -1.85
N MET A 45 -2.98 17.72 -2.35
CA MET A 45 -2.71 16.35 -2.82
C MET A 45 -1.36 16.28 -3.53
N SER A 46 -0.44 15.46 -3.01
CA SER A 46 0.89 15.37 -3.57
C SER A 46 0.80 14.93 -5.04
N TRP A 47 1.73 15.37 -5.90
CA TRP A 47 1.66 15.04 -7.33
C TRP A 47 1.59 13.53 -7.58
N ASP A 48 2.27 12.75 -6.74
CA ASP A 48 2.24 11.29 -6.79
C ASP A 48 0.88 10.72 -6.39
N GLU A 49 0.18 11.30 -5.41
CA GLU A 49 -1.18 10.92 -5.01
C GLU A 49 -2.20 11.21 -6.11
N ILE A 50 -2.09 12.38 -6.78
CA ILE A 50 -2.98 12.74 -7.90
C ILE A 50 -2.83 11.69 -9.00
N VAL A 51 -1.58 11.39 -9.39
CA VAL A 51 -1.29 10.42 -10.45
C VAL A 51 -1.72 9.02 -10.01
N PHE A 52 -1.49 8.62 -8.75
CA PHE A 52 -1.94 7.35 -8.17
C PHE A 52 -3.45 7.18 -8.32
N TRP A 53 -4.24 8.15 -7.87
CA TRP A 53 -5.70 8.08 -7.93
C TRP A 53 -6.21 8.07 -9.37
N PHE A 54 -5.62 8.89 -10.23
CA PHE A 54 -5.93 8.90 -11.66
C PHE A 54 -5.68 7.52 -12.30
N LEU A 55 -4.50 6.93 -12.04
CA LEU A 55 -4.15 5.61 -12.57
C LEU A 55 -5.08 4.52 -12.03
N ALA A 56 -5.34 4.52 -10.71
CA ALA A 56 -6.25 3.58 -10.07
C ALA A 56 -7.66 3.62 -10.69
N VAL A 57 -8.23 4.81 -10.85
CA VAL A 57 -9.54 4.97 -11.48
C VAL A 57 -9.51 4.53 -12.95
N SER A 58 -8.46 4.90 -13.69
CA SER A 58 -8.32 4.49 -15.10
C SER A 58 -8.25 2.96 -15.27
N ILE A 59 -7.57 2.25 -14.36
CA ILE A 59 -7.46 0.78 -14.37
C ILE A 59 -8.85 0.17 -14.14
N ILE A 60 -9.58 0.67 -13.15
CA ILE A 60 -10.94 0.22 -12.85
C ILE A 60 -11.86 0.44 -14.07
N LEU A 61 -11.79 1.62 -14.70
CA LEU A 61 -12.56 1.91 -15.91
C LEU A 61 -12.22 0.98 -17.08
N CYS A 62 -10.93 0.66 -17.28
CA CYS A 62 -10.49 -0.29 -18.29
C CYS A 62 -11.05 -1.69 -18.04
N VAL A 63 -11.02 -2.17 -16.79
CA VAL A 63 -11.57 -3.49 -16.43
C VAL A 63 -13.09 -3.50 -16.56
N LEU A 64 -13.79 -2.43 -16.20
CA LEU A 64 -15.23 -2.32 -16.43
C LEU A 64 -15.58 -2.32 -17.93
N ALA A 65 -14.78 -1.64 -18.76
CA ALA A 65 -14.94 -1.66 -20.22
C ALA A 65 -14.66 -3.05 -20.80
N MET A 66 -13.64 -3.76 -20.30
CA MET A 66 -13.34 -5.15 -20.63
C MET A 66 -14.55 -6.06 -20.37
N LEU A 67 -15.18 -5.95 -19.20
CA LEU A 67 -16.32 -6.77 -18.82
C LEU A 67 -17.58 -6.47 -19.65
N ARG A 68 -17.70 -5.26 -20.18
CA ARG A 68 -18.82 -4.87 -21.07
C ARG A 68 -18.60 -5.19 -22.54
N ALA A 69 -17.38 -5.54 -22.94
CA ALA A 69 -17.09 -5.83 -24.33
C ALA A 69 -17.78 -7.14 -24.77
N ARG A 70 -18.56 -7.05 -25.85
CA ARG A 70 -19.35 -8.17 -26.41
C ARG A 70 -18.48 -9.16 -27.20
N GLU A 71 -17.37 -8.67 -27.74
CA GLU A 71 -16.39 -9.45 -28.51
C GLU A 71 -15.13 -9.70 -27.66
N ILE A 72 -14.74 -10.97 -27.55
CA ILE A 72 -13.60 -11.39 -26.71
C ILE A 72 -12.30 -10.67 -27.12
N THR A 73 -12.09 -10.43 -28.42
CA THR A 73 -10.93 -9.69 -28.92
C THR A 73 -10.85 -8.28 -28.32
N HIS A 74 -11.99 -7.57 -28.23
CA HIS A 74 -12.01 -6.24 -27.63
C HIS A 74 -11.78 -6.32 -26.12
N SER A 75 -12.37 -7.30 -25.43
CA SER A 75 -12.14 -7.50 -24.00
C SER A 75 -10.65 -7.64 -23.67
N VAL A 76 -9.91 -8.39 -24.48
CA VAL A 76 -8.48 -8.63 -24.23
C VAL A 76 -7.60 -7.41 -24.50
N VAL A 77 -8.00 -6.53 -25.43
CA VAL A 77 -7.33 -5.22 -25.61
C VAL A 77 -7.52 -4.34 -24.38
N TYR A 78 -8.71 -4.31 -23.78
CA TYR A 78 -8.95 -3.59 -22.53
C TYR A 78 -8.19 -4.23 -21.35
N LEU A 79 -8.04 -5.55 -21.33
CA LEU A 79 -7.19 -6.24 -20.34
C LEU A 79 -5.71 -5.83 -20.48
N ALA A 80 -5.21 -5.73 -21.72
CA ALA A 80 -3.85 -5.25 -22.00
C ALA A 80 -3.64 -3.83 -21.44
N ALA A 81 -4.61 -2.93 -21.67
CA ALA A 81 -4.59 -1.57 -21.15
C ALA A 81 -4.61 -1.53 -19.61
N ALA A 82 -5.41 -2.38 -18.96
CA ALA A 82 -5.43 -2.47 -17.50
C ALA A 82 -4.07 -2.94 -16.93
N PHE A 83 -3.42 -3.92 -17.55
CA PHE A 83 -2.08 -4.36 -17.12
C PHE A 83 -0.98 -3.32 -17.36
N LEU A 84 -1.09 -2.51 -18.42
CA LEU A 84 -0.20 -1.35 -18.61
C LEU A 84 -0.42 -0.30 -17.50
N GLY A 85 -1.66 -0.03 -17.11
CA GLY A 85 -1.96 0.83 -15.97
C GLY A 85 -1.35 0.30 -14.67
N ILE A 86 -1.47 -1.02 -14.41
CA ILE A 86 -0.85 -1.67 -13.24
C ILE A 86 0.70 -1.57 -13.29
N ALA A 87 1.31 -1.67 -14.47
CA ALA A 87 2.75 -1.47 -14.63
C ALA A 87 3.16 -0.03 -14.26
N GLY A 88 2.39 0.98 -14.69
CA GLY A 88 2.58 2.36 -14.24
C GLY A 88 2.39 2.52 -12.73
N MET A 89 1.47 1.77 -12.13
CA MET A 89 1.28 1.72 -10.68
C MET A 89 2.56 1.25 -9.98
N PHE A 90 3.18 0.17 -10.46
CA PHE A 90 4.44 -0.32 -9.89
C PHE A 90 5.59 0.67 -10.03
N ILE A 91 5.63 1.49 -11.07
CA ILE A 91 6.62 2.56 -11.20
C ILE A 91 6.41 3.62 -10.10
N LEU A 92 5.16 4.04 -9.84
CA LEU A 92 4.84 4.98 -8.75
C LEU A 92 5.21 4.43 -7.36
N LEU A 93 5.08 3.12 -7.17
CA LEU A 93 5.46 2.43 -5.92
C LEU A 93 6.97 2.16 -5.82
N ALA A 94 7.80 2.72 -6.71
CA ALA A 94 9.24 2.47 -6.80
C ALA A 94 9.60 0.98 -6.93
N ALA A 95 8.72 0.18 -7.53
CA ALA A 95 8.86 -1.26 -7.74
C ALA A 95 9.27 -1.56 -9.20
N GLU A 96 10.44 -1.07 -9.61
CA GLU A 96 10.90 -1.10 -11.01
C GLU A 96 11.02 -2.51 -11.60
N PHE A 97 11.61 -3.45 -10.86
CA PHE A 97 11.74 -4.84 -11.30
C PHE A 97 10.36 -5.47 -11.58
N LEU A 98 9.40 -5.20 -10.69
CA LEU A 98 8.05 -5.72 -10.82
C LEU A 98 7.31 -5.07 -11.99
N ALA A 99 7.51 -3.78 -12.24
CA ALA A 99 6.98 -3.08 -13.41
C ALA A 99 7.49 -3.68 -14.73
N ILE A 100 8.79 -3.98 -14.82
CA ILE A 100 9.39 -4.61 -16.00
C ILE A 100 8.81 -6.01 -16.22
N VAL A 101 8.74 -6.83 -15.16
CA VAL A 101 8.14 -8.17 -15.22
C VAL A 101 6.66 -8.09 -15.61
N GLN A 102 5.93 -7.07 -15.12
CA GLN A 102 4.53 -6.85 -15.45
C GLN A 102 4.34 -6.68 -16.97
N ILE A 103 5.17 -5.85 -17.59
CA ILE A 103 5.12 -5.62 -19.03
C ILE A 103 5.56 -6.88 -19.78
N LEU A 104 6.67 -7.51 -19.38
CA LEU A 104 7.23 -8.65 -20.11
C LEU A 104 6.30 -9.88 -20.06
N VAL A 105 5.82 -10.24 -18.87
CA VAL A 105 5.09 -11.49 -18.63
C VAL A 105 3.60 -11.31 -18.86
N TYR A 106 2.98 -10.29 -18.27
CA TYR A 106 1.52 -10.15 -18.37
C TYR A 106 1.10 -9.54 -19.70
N VAL A 107 1.66 -8.38 -20.05
CA VAL A 107 1.33 -7.71 -21.33
C VAL A 107 1.96 -8.46 -22.51
N GLY A 108 3.23 -8.83 -22.41
CA GLY A 108 4.00 -9.41 -23.50
C GLY A 108 3.74 -10.89 -23.77
N ALA A 109 3.65 -11.72 -22.73
CA ALA A 109 3.45 -13.17 -22.91
C ALA A 109 1.99 -13.58 -22.77
N ILE A 110 1.36 -13.33 -21.62
CA ILE A 110 0.03 -13.87 -21.29
C ILE A 110 -1.05 -13.25 -22.18
N VAL A 111 -1.13 -11.92 -22.28
CA VAL A 111 -2.15 -11.24 -23.08
C VAL A 111 -1.99 -11.55 -24.57
N VAL A 112 -0.76 -11.51 -25.10
CA VAL A 112 -0.50 -11.87 -26.50
C VAL A 112 -0.87 -13.33 -26.78
N LEU A 113 -0.55 -14.26 -25.87
CA LEU A 113 -0.95 -15.67 -26.00
C LEU A 113 -2.47 -15.82 -26.04
N ILE A 114 -3.19 -15.10 -25.17
CA ILE A 114 -4.66 -15.11 -25.15
C ILE A 114 -5.22 -14.54 -26.47
N LEU A 115 -4.68 -13.42 -26.96
CA LEU A 115 -5.08 -12.83 -28.24
C LEU A 115 -4.89 -13.83 -29.38
N PHE A 116 -3.73 -14.49 -29.42
CA PHE A 116 -3.41 -15.48 -30.44
C PHE A 116 -4.37 -16.68 -30.37
N ALA A 117 -4.63 -17.20 -29.16
CA ALA A 117 -5.56 -18.30 -28.94
C ALA A 117 -6.98 -17.96 -29.42
N ILE A 118 -7.50 -16.79 -29.06
CA ILE A 118 -8.85 -16.36 -29.47
C ILE A 118 -8.92 -16.21 -30.99
N MET A 119 -7.89 -15.63 -31.61
CA MET A 119 -7.84 -15.46 -33.06
C MET A 119 -7.87 -16.81 -33.77
N LEU A 120 -7.15 -17.82 -33.27
CA LEU A 120 -7.16 -19.17 -33.82
C LEU A 120 -8.47 -19.92 -33.56
N THR A 121 -9.17 -19.61 -32.47
CA THR A 121 -10.43 -20.28 -32.09
C THR A 121 -11.66 -19.72 -32.81
N LYS A 122 -11.63 -18.51 -33.38
CA LYS A 122 -12.74 -17.97 -34.18
C LYS A 122 -12.91 -18.79 -35.47
N ARG A 123 -13.65 -19.90 -35.40
CA ARG A 123 -14.10 -20.69 -36.56
C ARG A 123 -15.50 -20.26 -36.94
N GLU A 124 -15.62 -19.73 -38.15
CA GLU A 124 -16.88 -19.41 -38.80
C GLU A 124 -17.65 -20.72 -39.06
N LEU A 125 -18.88 -20.82 -38.54
CA LEU A 125 -19.80 -21.86 -38.97
C LEU A 125 -20.30 -21.45 -40.37
N PRO A 126 -20.05 -22.25 -41.43
CA PRO A 126 -20.72 -22.04 -42.70
C PRO A 126 -22.22 -22.25 -42.47
N GLY A 127 -22.99 -21.19 -42.63
CA GLY A 127 -24.44 -21.26 -42.66
C GLY A 127 -24.90 -22.12 -43.82
N GLY A 128 -25.10 -23.40 -43.57
CA GLY A 128 -25.90 -24.27 -44.42
C GLY A 128 -27.34 -23.77 -44.41
N LYS A 129 -27.73 -23.04 -45.45
CA LYS A 129 -29.13 -22.93 -45.84
C LYS A 129 -29.34 -23.89 -47.00
N ALA A 130 -30.20 -24.88 -46.73
CA ALA A 130 -30.79 -25.80 -47.68
C ALA A 130 -31.65 -25.07 -48.72
#